data_AF-A0AAW0XAF8-F1
#
_entry.id   AF-A0AAW0XAF8-F1
#
_cell.length_a   1.000
_cell.length_b   1.000
_cell.length_c   1.000
_cell.angle_alpha   90.00
_cell.angle_beta   90.00
_cell.angle_gamma   90.00
#
_symmetry.space_group_name_H-M   'P 1'
#
loop_
_entity.id
_entity.type
_entity.pdbx_description
1 polymer ?
#
loop_
_entity_poly.entity_id
_entity_poly.type
_entity_poly.pdbx_seq_one_letter_code
_entity_poly.pdbx_strand_id
1 'polypeptide(L)'
;MASSAGSRQTFVDSSVEMLKAHNFDGLDMDWEYPTQRGGKPEDKENFISLLSDLKTALHAEGMILTAAVSAGKLTIDPAYNIPAMAENLDIVNLMAYDL
;
A
#
# COMPACT_ATOMS: atom_id res chain seq x y z
N MET A 1 -5.99 -1.35 -10.42
CA MET A 1 -5.07 -0.21 -10.22
C MET A 1 -3.62 -0.69 -10.06
N ALA A 2 -3.32 -1.62 -9.15
CA ALA A 2 -1.94 -2.07 -8.91
C ALA A 2 -1.30 -2.92 -10.05
N SER A 3 -2.11 -3.53 -10.91
CA SER A 3 -1.69 -4.58 -11.85
C SER A 3 -0.84 -4.14 -13.04
N SER A 4 -0.68 -2.84 -13.30
CA SER A 4 0.15 -2.35 -14.41
C SER A 4 0.93 -1.12 -13.98
N ALA A 5 2.14 -0.96 -14.52
CA ALA A 5 2.98 0.19 -14.23
C ALA A 5 2.30 1.53 -14.57
N GLY A 6 1.62 1.61 -15.73
CA GLY A 6 0.92 2.82 -16.13
C GLY A 6 -0.20 3.21 -15.17
N SER A 7 -1.04 2.25 -14.76
CA SER A 7 -2.12 2.53 -13.80
C SER A 7 -1.62 2.84 -12.39
N ARG A 8 -0.49 2.25 -11.97
CA ARG A 8 0.16 2.62 -10.71
C ARG A 8 0.70 4.04 -10.76
N GLN A 9 1.38 4.42 -11.84
CA GLN A 9 1.89 5.78 -12.00
C GLN A 9 0.77 6.82 -11.94
N THR A 10 -0.34 6.61 -12.65
CA THR A 10 -1.51 7.51 -12.55
C THR A 10 -2.01 7.64 -11.11
N PHE A 11 -2.07 6.54 -10.36
CA PHE A 11 -2.50 6.55 -8.96
C PHE A 11 -1.50 7.27 -8.05
N VAL A 12 -0.19 7.03 -8.22
CA VAL A 12 0.87 7.68 -7.46
C VAL A 12 0.85 9.19 -7.69
N ASP A 13 0.82 9.63 -8.95
CA ASP A 13 0.84 11.06 -9.31
C ASP A 13 -0.37 11.79 -8.72
N SER A 14 -1.57 11.22 -8.90
CA SER A 14 -2.80 11.80 -8.36
C SER A 14 -2.85 11.79 -6.83
N SER A 15 -2.25 10.79 -6.18
CA SER A 15 -2.13 10.75 -4.72
C SER A 15 -1.23 11.87 -4.21
N VAL A 16 -0.04 12.03 -4.79
CA VAL A 16 0.90 13.10 -4.41
C VAL A 16 0.27 14.48 -4.62
N GLU A 17 -0.42 14.70 -5.74
CA GLU A 17 -1.12 15.96 -6.01
C GLU A 17 -2.17 16.27 -4.93
N MET A 18 -3.01 15.28 -4.61
CA MET A 18 -4.05 15.42 -3.59
C MET A 18 -3.45 15.72 -2.21
N LEU A 19 -2.43 14.97 -1.81
CA LEU A 19 -1.79 15.15 -0.51
C LEU A 19 -1.17 16.54 -0.37
N LYS A 20 -0.50 17.03 -1.41
CA LYS A 20 0.07 18.39 -1.45
C LYS A 20 -1.01 19.46 -1.42
N ALA A 21 -2.09 19.28 -2.18
CA ALA A 21 -3.20 20.24 -2.23
C ALA A 21 -3.89 20.43 -0.87
N HIS A 22 -3.83 19.43 -0.01
CA HIS A 22 -4.48 19.43 1.30
C HIS A 22 -3.52 19.48 2.49
N ASN A 23 -2.21 19.62 2.25
CA ASN A 23 -1.16 19.66 3.27
C ASN A 23 -1.16 18.41 4.18
N PHE A 24 -1.34 17.23 3.61
CA PHE A 24 -1.14 15.97 4.33
C PHE A 24 0.34 15.64 4.47
N ASP A 25 0.69 14.97 5.56
CA ASP A 25 2.05 14.51 5.84
C ASP A 25 2.38 13.15 5.21
N GLY A 26 1.40 12.47 4.62
CA GLY A 26 1.59 11.13 4.08
C GLY A 26 0.31 10.40 3.70
N LEU A 27 0.48 9.14 3.33
CA LEU A 27 -0.60 8.24 2.91
C LEU A 27 -0.59 6.97 3.77
N ASP A 28 -1.77 6.54 4.23
CA ASP A 28 -1.99 5.20 4.77
C ASP A 28 -2.75 4.37 3.74
N MET A 29 -2.15 3.25 3.34
CA MET A 29 -2.71 2.34 2.36
C MET A 29 -3.59 1.30 3.06
N ASP A 30 -4.90 1.49 2.94
CA ASP A 30 -5.91 0.61 3.53
C ASP A 30 -6.64 -0.20 2.44
N TRP A 31 -5.90 -1.12 1.80
CA TRP A 31 -6.51 -2.10 0.90
C TRP A 31 -6.86 -3.36 1.68
N GLU A 32 -8.15 -3.62 1.86
CA GLU A 32 -8.68 -4.84 2.46
C GLU A 32 -9.25 -5.85 1.45
N TYR A 33 -8.53 -6.88 1.02
CA TYR A 33 -7.10 -7.11 1.16
C TYR A 33 -6.54 -7.48 -0.21
N PRO A 34 -5.24 -7.30 -0.50
CA PRO A 34 -4.64 -7.91 -1.68
C PRO A 34 -5.04 -9.39 -1.77
N THR A 35 -5.29 -9.87 -2.98
CA THR A 35 -5.76 -11.24 -3.28
C THR A 35 -7.16 -11.62 -2.76
N GLN A 36 -7.85 -10.73 -2.05
CA GLN A 36 -9.17 -11.00 -1.44
C GLN A 36 -10.23 -10.04 -1.97
N ARG A 37 -11.51 -10.31 -1.67
CA ARG A 37 -12.66 -9.44 -2.02
C ARG A 37 -12.71 -9.03 -3.50
N GLY A 38 -12.40 -9.99 -4.39
CA GLY A 38 -12.32 -9.76 -5.85
C GLY A 38 -10.91 -9.53 -6.39
N GLY A 39 -9.90 -9.54 -5.52
CA GLY A 39 -8.49 -9.58 -5.89
C GLY A 39 -8.07 -10.91 -6.51
N LYS A 40 -6.85 -10.92 -7.06
CA LYS A 40 -6.21 -12.08 -7.70
C LYS A 40 -4.90 -12.43 -7.00
N PRO A 41 -4.36 -13.65 -7.13
CA PRO A 41 -3.10 -14.04 -6.48
C PRO A 41 -1.92 -13.10 -6.80
N GLU A 42 -1.89 -12.54 -8.00
CA GLU A 42 -0.84 -11.60 -8.43
C GLU A 42 -0.86 -10.29 -7.62
N ASP A 43 -1.96 -9.98 -6.95
CA ASP A 43 -2.08 -8.76 -6.14
C ASP A 43 -1.10 -8.75 -4.97
N LYS A 44 -0.62 -9.91 -4.50
CA LYS A 44 0.45 -9.99 -3.50
C LYS A 44 1.70 -9.23 -3.95
N GLU A 45 2.15 -9.45 -5.18
CA GLU A 45 3.36 -8.82 -5.73
C GLU A 45 3.05 -7.44 -6.35
N ASN A 46 1.85 -7.27 -6.92
CA ASN A 46 1.41 -5.95 -7.40
C ASN A 46 1.33 -4.94 -6.25
N PHE A 47 0.95 -5.40 -5.04
CA PHE A 47 0.93 -4.56 -3.85
C PHE A 47 2.33 -4.07 -3.49
N ILE A 48 3.35 -4.94 -3.53
CA ILE A 48 4.75 -4.51 -3.32
C ILE A 48 5.21 -3.49 -4.36
N SER A 49 4.87 -3.72 -5.63
CA SER A 49 5.20 -2.76 -6.70
C SER A 49 4.56 -1.40 -6.44
N LEU A 50 3.30 -1.39 -5.99
CA LEU A 50 2.59 -0.16 -5.63
C LEU A 50 3.22 0.54 -4.42
N LEU A 51 3.58 -0.19 -3.37
CA LEU A 51 4.23 0.37 -2.20
C LEU A 51 5.60 0.98 -2.55
N SER A 52 6.37 0.32 -3.42
CA SER A 52 7.67 0.84 -3.90
C SER A 52 7.51 2.12 -4.71
N ASP A 53 6.55 2.17 -5.64
CA ASP A 53 6.28 3.36 -6.45
C ASP A 53 5.80 4.53 -5.57
N LEU A 54 4.89 4.27 -4.62
CA LEU A 54 4.42 5.26 -3.64
C LEU A 54 5.53 5.75 -2.71
N LYS A 55 6.33 4.86 -2.12
CA LYS A 55 7.44 5.23 -1.24
C LYS A 55 8.37 6.20 -1.93
N THR A 56 8.78 5.86 -3.16
CA THR A 56 9.70 6.69 -3.95
C THR A 56 9.14 8.10 -4.14
N ALA A 57 7.87 8.22 -4.53
CA ALA A 57 7.25 9.51 -4.79
C ALA A 57 6.97 10.31 -3.51
N LEU A 58 6.46 9.67 -2.45
CA LEU A 58 6.13 10.33 -1.19
C LEU A 58 7.38 10.79 -0.44
N HIS A 59 8.42 9.94 -0.36
CA HIS A 59 9.66 10.30 0.33
C HIS A 59 10.40 11.45 -0.38
N ALA A 60 10.27 11.57 -1.71
CA ALA A 60 10.80 12.71 -2.46
C ALA A 60 10.15 14.05 -2.08
N GLU A 61 8.91 14.00 -1.57
CA GLU A 61 8.16 15.16 -1.06
C GLU A 61 8.28 15.31 0.47
N GLY A 62 9.08 14.46 1.14
CA GLY A 62 9.22 14.45 2.59
C GLY A 62 8.02 13.87 3.35
N MET A 63 7.14 13.14 2.66
CA MET A 63 5.92 12.53 3.21
C MET A 63 6.16 11.07 3.62
N ILE A 64 5.36 10.55 4.54
CA ILE A 64 5.42 9.16 4.99
C ILE A 64 4.45 8.24 4.23
N LEU A 65 4.78 6.94 4.19
CA LEU A 65 3.91 5.88 3.69
C LEU A 65 3.69 4.83 4.77
N THR A 66 2.42 4.56 5.07
CA THR A 66 1.99 3.57 6.06
C THR A 66 0.93 2.64 5.45
N ALA A 67 0.60 1.53 6.12
CA ALA A 67 -0.50 0.67 5.69
C ALA A 67 -1.23 0.03 6.87
N ALA A 68 -2.56 0.00 6.78
CA ALA A 68 -3.41 -0.85 7.61
C ALA A 68 -3.42 -2.29 7.07
N VAL A 69 -3.17 -3.27 7.95
CA VAL A 69 -3.03 -4.68 7.54
C VAL A 69 -3.84 -5.61 8.43
N SER A 70 -4.30 -6.72 7.84
CA SER A 70 -5.06 -7.75 8.54
C SER A 70 -4.29 -8.41 9.68
N ALA A 71 -4.97 -8.73 10.78
CA ALA A 71 -4.47 -9.60 11.85
C ALA A 71 -4.72 -11.11 11.61
N GLY A 72 -5.54 -11.48 10.63
CA GLY A 72 -5.94 -12.86 10.37
C GLY A 72 -4.93 -13.63 9.52
N LYS A 73 -4.42 -14.77 10.01
CA LYS A 73 -3.42 -15.58 9.28
C LYS A 73 -3.88 -16.00 7.87
N LEU A 74 -5.15 -16.37 7.73
CA LEU A 74 -5.75 -16.77 6.45
C LEU A 74 -5.76 -15.64 5.40
N THR A 75 -5.69 -14.39 5.85
CA THR A 75 -5.50 -13.22 4.98
C THR A 75 -4.03 -12.92 4.79
N ILE A 76 -3.24 -12.94 5.87
CA ILE A 76 -1.81 -12.57 5.84
C ILE A 76 -1.02 -13.42 4.86
N ASP A 77 -1.17 -14.74 4.91
CA ASP A 77 -0.39 -15.67 4.08
C ASP A 77 -0.52 -15.40 2.57
N PRO A 78 -1.74 -15.26 1.99
CA PRO A 78 -1.88 -14.95 0.57
C PRO A 78 -1.69 -13.47 0.24
N ALA A 79 -2.03 -12.53 1.12
CA ALA A 79 -2.06 -11.11 0.77
C ALA A 79 -0.71 -10.40 0.85
N TYR A 80 0.18 -10.83 1.75
CA TYR A 80 1.34 -10.03 2.13
C TYR A 80 2.67 -10.72 1.90
N ASN A 81 3.60 -9.98 1.27
CA ASN A 81 5.02 -10.27 1.33
C ASN A 81 5.64 -9.38 2.42
N ILE A 82 5.61 -9.86 3.67
CA ILE A 82 5.93 -9.06 4.87
C ILE A 82 7.33 -8.44 4.81
N PRO A 83 8.41 -9.17 4.46
CA PRO A 83 9.75 -8.56 4.35
C PRO A 83 9.78 -7.39 3.34
N ALA A 84 9.22 -7.59 2.15
CA ALA A 84 9.19 -6.55 1.12
C ALA A 84 8.29 -5.36 1.52
N MET A 85 7.22 -5.60 2.27
CA MET A 85 6.41 -4.51 2.85
C MET A 85 7.22 -3.68 3.86
N ALA A 86 7.97 -4.33 4.74
CA ALA A 86 8.80 -3.66 5.75
C ALA A 86 9.92 -2.82 5.13
N GLU A 87 10.39 -3.17 3.93
CA GLU A 87 11.34 -2.34 3.18
C GLU A 87 10.69 -1.07 2.61
N ASN A 88 9.37 -1.05 2.41
CA ASN A 88 8.65 0.03 1.73
C ASN A 88 7.78 0.91 2.63
N LEU A 89 7.46 0.47 3.84
CA LEU A 89 6.56 1.18 4.76
C LEU A 89 7.33 1.78 5.93
N ASP A 90 6.95 3.00 6.32
CA ASP A 90 7.45 3.66 7.53
C ASP A 90 6.81 3.07 8.79
N ILE A 91 5.52 2.72 8.72
CA ILE A 91 4.74 2.10 9.81
C ILE A 91 3.77 1.06 9.24
N VAL A 92 3.63 -0.06 9.94
CA VAL A 92 2.62 -1.10 9.67
C VAL A 92 1.58 -1.07 10.78
N ASN A 93 0.34 -0.68 10.44
CA ASN A 93 -0.78 -0.58 11.36
C ASN A 93 -1.56 -1.91 11.39
N LEU A 94 -1.26 -2.77 12.36
CA LEU A 94 -1.97 -4.04 12.51
C LEU A 94 -3.40 -3.83 13.00
N MET A 95 -4.39 -4.20 12.20
CA MET A 95 -5.82 -4.15 12.55
C MET A 95 -6.20 -5.32 13.46
N ALA A 96 -5.73 -5.27 14.70
CA ALA A 96 -5.92 -6.31 15.73
C ALA A 96 -7.31 -6.22 16.40
N TYR A 97 -8.34 -6.14 15.57
CA TYR A 97 -9.77 -6.11 15.92
C TYR A 97 -10.57 -6.94 14.88
N ASP A 98 -11.87 -7.10 15.10
CA ASP A 98 -12.78 -7.88 14.23
C ASP A 98 -12.33 -9.34 13.96
N LEU A 99 -11.92 -10.04 15.02
CA LEU A 99 -11.41 -11.42 14.99
C LEU A 99 -12.50 -12.51 14.86
#